data_AF-A0A841LVQ6-F1
#
_entry.id   AF-A0A841LVQ6-F1
#
_cell.length_a   1.000
_cell.length_b   1.000
_cell.length_c   1.000
_cell.angle_alpha   90.00
_cell.angle_beta   90.00
_cell.angle_gamma   90.00
#
_symmetry.space_group_name_H-M   'P 1'
#
loop_
_entity.id
_entity.type
_entity.pdbx_description
1 polymer ?
#
loop_
_entity_poly.entity_id
_entity_poly.type
_entity_poly.pdbx_seq_one_letter_code
_entity_poly.pdbx_strand_id
1 'polypeptide(L)'
;MSLLLSPLQAAQSSNAHSAGTDIFGFMQSEYAGCAAIFSDLDGCLISSDTVLPGVTQLVSEAGDRLWIVSNNSTDTSRSLAARLKGLGLAIAHEHILLADEVTIRKIAKQIPGIRITLYASELLTELAVELGLKPCRGEKSDIPQLALLTRDPAFFNA
;
A
#
# COMPACT_ATOMS: atom_id res chain seq x y z
N MET A 1 -39.38 35.58 8.25
CA MET A 1 -39.12 34.13 8.24
C MET A 1 -37.93 33.86 7.34
N SER A 2 -36.73 33.87 7.92
CA SER A 2 -35.48 33.54 7.24
C SER A 2 -35.36 32.01 7.20
N LEU A 3 -35.37 31.43 6.00
CA LEU A 3 -35.02 30.03 5.80
C LEU A 3 -33.49 29.95 5.71
N LEU A 4 -32.86 29.55 6.82
CA LEU A 4 -31.47 29.13 6.86
C LEU A 4 -31.33 27.88 5.97
N LEU A 5 -30.64 28.04 4.83
CA LEU A 5 -30.20 26.93 4.01
C LEU A 5 -29.20 26.07 4.80
N SER A 6 -29.38 24.75 4.72
CA SER A 6 -28.53 23.78 5.39
C SER A 6 -27.07 23.83 4.87
N PRO A 7 -26.06 23.52 5.71
CA PRO A 7 -24.65 23.59 5.32
C PRO A 7 -24.26 22.73 4.11
N LEU A 8 -25.10 21.76 3.72
CA LEU A 8 -24.84 20.89 2.57
C LEU A 8 -25.12 21.55 1.21
N GLN A 9 -25.92 22.63 1.15
CA GLN A 9 -26.29 23.26 -0.13
C GLN A 9 -25.38 24.44 -0.51
N ALA A 10 -24.61 24.99 0.44
CA ALA A 10 -23.62 26.03 0.14
C ALA A 10 -22.36 25.48 -0.56
N ALA A 11 -22.10 24.17 -0.46
CA ALA A 11 -20.94 23.52 -1.07
C ALA A 11 -21.13 23.14 -2.55
N GLN A 12 -22.31 23.34 -3.13
CA GLN A 12 -22.61 22.93 -4.51
C GLN A 12 -22.68 24.08 -5.53
N SER A 13 -22.36 25.31 -5.12
CA SER A 13 -22.40 26.47 -6.01
C SER A 13 -21.08 27.26 -6.02
N SER A 14 -19.97 26.60 -6.34
CA SER A 14 -18.83 27.30 -6.96
C SER A 14 -17.82 26.31 -7.55
N ASN A 15 -17.57 26.50 -8.85
CA ASN A 15 -16.41 26.05 -9.63
C ASN A 15 -16.50 24.69 -10.31
N ALA A 16 -17.11 24.71 -11.49
CA ALA A 16 -16.49 24.08 -12.65
C ALA A 16 -15.12 24.74 -12.90
N HIS A 17 -14.03 24.07 -12.52
CA HIS A 17 -12.66 24.35 -12.99
C HIS A 17 -11.97 23.02 -13.31
N SER A 18 -11.14 23.06 -14.35
CA SER A 18 -10.52 22.00 -15.12
C SER A 18 -9.99 20.78 -14.36
N ALA A 19 -10.10 19.62 -15.03
CA ALA A 19 -9.39 18.38 -14.73
C ALA A 19 -7.89 18.62 -14.44
N GLY A 20 -7.45 18.09 -13.30
CA GLY A 20 -6.10 18.22 -12.77
C GLY A 20 -6.16 18.86 -11.38
N THR A 21 -6.38 18.05 -10.35
CA THR A 21 -6.23 18.52 -8.96
C THR A 21 -4.77 18.95 -8.80
N ASP A 22 -4.55 20.26 -8.75
CA ASP A 22 -3.25 20.83 -8.46
C ASP A 22 -2.85 20.40 -7.04
N ILE A 23 -1.81 19.57 -6.97
CA ILE A 23 -1.24 19.08 -5.71
C ILE A 23 -0.81 20.24 -4.78
N PHE A 24 -0.48 21.42 -5.31
CA PHE A 24 -0.25 22.61 -4.51
C PHE A 24 -1.52 23.05 -3.77
N GLY A 25 -2.67 22.99 -4.43
CA GLY A 25 -3.96 23.26 -3.82
C GLY A 25 -4.31 22.23 -2.73
N PHE A 26 -3.96 20.95 -2.93
CA PHE A 26 -4.14 19.92 -1.92
C PHE A 26 -3.31 20.20 -0.66
N MET A 27 -2.04 20.57 -0.81
CA MET A 27 -1.15 20.83 0.33
C MET A 27 -1.42 22.15 1.04
N GLN A 28 -2.06 23.13 0.40
CA GLN A 28 -2.49 24.39 1.01
C GLN A 28 -3.95 24.36 1.51
N SER A 29 -4.61 23.21 1.44
CA SER A 29 -5.99 23.04 1.89
C SER A 29 -6.10 22.79 3.39
N GLU A 30 -7.32 22.53 3.85
CA GLU A 30 -7.62 22.01 5.19
C GLU A 30 -6.83 20.75 5.59
N TYR A 31 -6.26 20.01 4.64
CA TYR A 31 -5.44 18.80 4.88
C TYR A 31 -3.97 19.10 5.23
N ALA A 32 -3.53 20.36 5.14
CA ALA A 32 -2.15 20.76 5.46
C ALA A 32 -1.73 20.38 6.89
N GLY A 33 -2.67 20.38 7.83
CA GLY A 33 -2.44 20.05 9.24
C GLY A 33 -2.55 18.56 9.61
N CYS A 34 -2.81 17.67 8.64
CA CYS A 34 -2.92 16.24 8.93
C CYS A 34 -1.58 15.65 9.36
N ALA A 35 -1.60 14.87 10.45
CA ALA A 35 -0.42 14.18 10.99
C ALA A 35 0.10 13.07 10.05
N ALA A 36 -0.78 12.49 9.23
CA ALA A 36 -0.45 11.48 8.23
C ALA A 36 -1.41 11.59 7.03
N ILE A 37 -0.91 11.17 5.87
CA ILE A 37 -1.61 11.09 4.58
C ILE A 37 -1.47 9.63 4.12
N PHE A 38 -2.57 8.91 4.04
CA PHE A 38 -2.59 7.56 3.48
C PHE A 38 -2.99 7.62 2.01
N SER A 39 -2.13 7.12 1.13
CA SER A 39 -2.37 7.07 -0.30
C SER A 39 -2.37 5.62 -0.77
N ASP A 40 -3.32 5.29 -1.63
CA ASP A 40 -3.14 4.15 -2.52
C ASP A 40 -1.94 4.38 -3.46
N LEU A 41 -1.44 3.32 -4.07
CA LEU A 41 -0.30 3.35 -4.96
C LEU A 41 -0.75 3.42 -6.43
N ASP A 42 -1.40 2.35 -6.88
CA ASP A 42 -1.71 2.11 -8.29
C ASP A 42 -2.90 2.98 -8.70
N GLY A 43 -2.71 3.85 -9.69
CA GLY A 43 -3.70 4.84 -10.12
C GLY A 43 -3.76 6.12 -9.27
N CYS A 44 -3.02 6.19 -8.16
CA CYS A 44 -2.93 7.39 -7.31
C CYS A 44 -1.55 8.06 -7.35
N LEU A 45 -0.48 7.29 -7.19
CA LEU A 45 0.90 7.79 -7.25
C LEU A 45 1.61 7.36 -8.54
N ILE A 46 1.32 6.16 -9.02
CA ILE A 46 1.93 5.59 -10.22
C ILE A 46 0.87 4.94 -11.11
N SER A 47 1.16 4.86 -12.41
CA SER A 47 0.46 3.99 -13.36
C SER A 47 1.50 3.12 -14.05
N SER A 48 1.52 1.83 -13.70
CA SER A 48 2.62 0.92 -14.04
C SER A 48 3.97 1.52 -13.59
N ASP A 49 4.95 1.68 -14.48
CA ASP A 49 6.26 2.26 -14.17
C ASP A 49 6.32 3.79 -14.36
N THR A 50 5.16 4.45 -14.47
CA THR A 50 5.09 5.91 -14.68
C THR A 50 4.61 6.62 -13.42
N VAL A 51 5.39 7.59 -12.94
CA VAL A 51 4.98 8.50 -11.86
C VAL A 51 3.92 9.47 -12.39
N LEU A 52 2.79 9.60 -11.68
CA LEU A 52 1.71 10.49 -12.08
C LEU A 52 2.09 11.98 -11.84
N PRO A 53 1.51 12.91 -12.61
CA PRO A 53 1.81 14.33 -12.47
C PRO A 53 1.65 14.85 -11.04
N GLY A 54 2.61 15.65 -10.56
CA GLY A 54 2.61 16.24 -9.22
C GLY A 54 3.10 15.30 -8.10
N VAL A 55 3.21 13.99 -8.32
CA VAL A 55 3.53 13.03 -7.24
C VAL A 55 4.92 13.26 -6.64
N THR A 56 5.93 13.59 -7.45
CA THR A 56 7.28 13.88 -6.92
C THR A 56 7.25 15.03 -5.92
N GLN A 57 6.47 16.07 -6.19
CA GLN A 57 6.33 17.21 -5.28
C GLN A 57 5.45 16.84 -4.06
N LEU A 58 4.38 16.06 -4.25
CA LEU A 58 3.60 15.51 -3.13
C LEU A 58 4.50 14.76 -2.15
N VAL A 59 5.36 13.88 -2.64
CA VAL A 59 6.32 13.12 -1.81
C VAL A 59 7.28 14.08 -1.07
N SER A 60 7.79 15.09 -1.78
CA SER A 60 8.70 16.07 -1.17
C SER A 60 8.04 16.92 -0.08
N GLU A 61 6.79 17.35 -0.27
CA GLU A 61 6.07 18.22 0.67
C GLU A 61 5.42 17.45 1.82
N ALA A 62 4.99 16.22 1.57
CA ALA A 62 4.43 15.36 2.61
C ALA A 62 5.52 14.83 3.54
N GLY A 63 6.69 14.49 2.97
CA GLY A 63 7.79 13.86 3.69
C GLY A 63 7.32 12.63 4.47
N ASP A 64 7.69 12.56 5.75
CA ASP A 64 7.38 11.43 6.64
C ASP A 64 5.87 11.27 6.95
N ARG A 65 5.04 12.23 6.53
CA ARG A 65 3.59 12.13 6.68
C ARG A 65 2.96 11.28 5.59
N LEU A 66 3.62 11.01 4.47
CA LEU A 66 3.07 10.19 3.40
C LEU A 66 3.27 8.70 3.70
N TRP A 67 2.16 7.99 3.76
CA TRP A 67 2.09 6.54 3.91
C TRP A 67 1.44 5.93 2.69
N ILE A 68 2.09 4.92 2.11
CA ILE A 68 1.49 4.08 1.08
C ILE A 68 0.70 2.98 1.76
N VAL A 69 -0.53 2.77 1.32
CA VAL A 69 -1.36 1.63 1.70
C VAL A 69 -1.83 0.97 0.42
N SER A 70 -1.39 -0.25 0.15
CA SER A 70 -1.72 -0.93 -1.10
C SER A 70 -2.05 -2.40 -0.89
N ASN A 71 -2.95 -2.89 -1.74
CA ASN A 71 -3.24 -4.31 -1.88
C ASN A 71 -2.31 -4.99 -2.91
N ASN A 72 -1.31 -4.27 -3.44
CA ASN A 72 -0.32 -4.83 -4.34
C ASN A 72 0.55 -5.86 -3.58
N SER A 73 0.75 -7.00 -4.23
CA SER A 73 0.76 -8.30 -3.57
C SER A 73 1.95 -9.18 -3.94
N THR A 74 2.92 -8.64 -4.69
CA THR A 74 4.15 -9.36 -5.05
C THR A 74 5.40 -8.84 -4.36
N ASP A 75 5.33 -7.63 -3.81
CA ASP A 75 6.46 -6.95 -3.17
C ASP A 75 6.44 -7.07 -1.67
N THR A 76 7.61 -6.84 -1.09
CA THR A 76 7.73 -6.36 0.30
C THR A 76 7.79 -4.83 0.31
N SER A 77 7.52 -4.21 1.45
CA SER A 77 7.75 -2.80 1.72
C SER A 77 9.15 -2.37 1.32
N ARG A 78 10.17 -3.21 1.59
CA ARG A 78 11.56 -2.95 1.20
C ARG A 78 11.76 -3.00 -0.31
N SER A 79 11.24 -4.02 -1.00
CA SER A 79 11.40 -4.12 -2.46
C SER A 79 10.61 -3.04 -3.19
N LEU A 80 9.42 -2.70 -2.71
CA LEU A 80 8.62 -1.60 -3.24
C LEU A 80 9.30 -0.25 -3.02
N ALA A 81 9.83 0.03 -1.83
CA ALA A 81 10.58 1.26 -1.58
C ALA A 81 11.79 1.39 -2.53
N ALA A 82 12.51 0.30 -2.78
CA ALA A 82 13.61 0.28 -3.74
C ALA A 82 13.12 0.56 -5.17
N ARG A 83 12.00 -0.05 -5.60
CA ARG A 83 11.38 0.22 -6.91
C ARG A 83 10.98 1.68 -7.06
N LEU A 84 10.24 2.22 -6.09
CA LEU A 84 9.78 3.61 -6.09
C LEU A 84 10.93 4.60 -6.11
N LYS A 85 12.02 4.30 -5.38
CA LYS A 85 13.26 5.09 -5.46
C LYS A 85 13.84 5.10 -6.88
N GLY A 86 13.81 3.96 -7.58
CA GLY A 86 14.19 3.87 -9.00
C GLY A 86 13.33 4.74 -9.93
N LEU A 87 12.07 4.99 -9.55
CA LEU A 87 11.16 5.90 -10.24
C LEU A 87 11.29 7.37 -9.78
N GLY A 88 12.23 7.69 -8.89
CA GLY A 88 12.44 9.03 -8.36
C GLY A 88 11.54 9.40 -7.17
N LEU A 89 10.86 8.42 -6.56
CA LEU A 89 10.03 8.62 -5.36
C LEU A 89 10.72 8.04 -4.13
N ALA A 90 11.34 8.90 -3.32
CA ALA A 90 11.99 8.51 -2.09
C ALA A 90 10.97 8.38 -0.94
N ILE A 91 10.50 7.16 -0.69
CA ILE A 91 9.58 6.84 0.41
C ILE A 91 10.21 5.75 1.28
N ALA A 92 10.26 5.98 2.59
CA ALA A 92 10.81 5.01 3.55
C ALA A 92 9.92 3.75 3.59
N HIS A 93 10.53 2.57 3.69
CA HIS A 93 9.77 1.32 3.65
C HIS A 93 8.86 1.17 4.88
N GLU A 94 9.19 1.81 5.99
CA GLU A 94 8.39 1.89 7.20
C GLU A 94 7.05 2.61 6.99
N HIS A 95 6.97 3.46 5.96
CA HIS A 95 5.75 4.16 5.56
C HIS A 95 5.00 3.43 4.45
N ILE A 96 5.32 2.16 4.17
CA ILE A 96 4.67 1.35 3.15
C ILE A 96 3.97 0.17 3.81
N LEU A 97 2.64 0.14 3.73
CA LEU A 97 1.79 -0.91 4.23
C LEU A 97 1.22 -1.71 3.06
N LEU A 98 1.77 -2.90 2.84
CA LEU A 98 1.27 -3.87 1.87
C LEU A 98 0.43 -4.93 2.57
N ALA A 99 -0.77 -5.19 2.05
CA ALA A 99 -1.74 -6.09 2.69
C ALA A 99 -1.14 -7.47 3.01
N ASP A 100 -0.41 -8.06 2.07
CA ASP A 100 0.14 -9.41 2.20
C ASP A 100 1.31 -9.47 3.18
N GLU A 101 2.26 -8.53 3.09
CA GLU A 101 3.35 -8.44 4.06
C GLU A 101 2.81 -8.19 5.48
N VAL A 102 1.86 -7.28 5.64
CA VAL A 102 1.22 -7.02 6.93
C VAL A 102 0.55 -8.29 7.46
N THR A 103 -0.08 -9.08 6.59
CA THR A 103 -0.71 -10.35 6.94
C THR A 103 0.32 -11.39 7.39
N ILE A 104 1.41 -11.58 6.64
CA ILE A 104 2.50 -12.49 6.98
C ILE A 104 3.13 -12.11 8.33
N ARG A 105 3.44 -10.83 8.54
CA ARG A 105 3.99 -10.32 9.81
C ARG A 105 3.04 -10.54 10.98
N LYS A 106 1.73 -10.34 10.77
CA LYS A 106 0.70 -10.61 11.79
C LYS A 106 0.64 -12.09 12.14
N ILE A 107 0.64 -12.98 11.15
CA ILE A 107 0.63 -14.44 11.37
C ILE A 107 1.88 -14.86 12.15
N ALA A 108 3.07 -14.42 11.73
CA ALA A 108 4.32 -14.75 12.41
C ALA A 108 4.35 -14.29 13.88
N LYS A 109 3.77 -13.12 14.16
CA LYS A 109 3.66 -12.59 15.53
C LYS A 109 2.61 -13.34 16.37
N GLN A 110 1.48 -13.71 15.78
CA GLN A 110 0.35 -14.30 16.51
C GLN A 110 0.49 -15.81 16.69
N ILE A 111 1.09 -16.51 15.72
CA ILE A 111 1.25 -17.96 15.71
C ILE A 111 2.68 -18.34 15.25
N PRO A 112 3.70 -18.10 16.09
CA PRO A 112 5.09 -18.38 15.74
C PRO A 112 5.32 -19.85 15.34
N GLY A 113 6.09 -20.09 14.27
CA GLY A 113 6.46 -21.45 13.85
C GLY A 113 5.34 -22.26 13.21
N ILE A 114 4.20 -21.64 12.87
CA ILE A 114 3.07 -22.31 12.22
C ILE A 114 3.49 -22.91 10.87
N ARG A 115 2.99 -24.13 10.60
CA ARG A 115 3.04 -24.76 9.28
C ARG A 115 1.98 -24.13 8.39
N ILE A 116 2.40 -23.52 7.29
CA ILE A 116 1.53 -22.72 6.42
C ILE A 116 1.71 -23.14 4.98
N THR A 117 0.63 -23.35 4.24
CA THR A 117 0.71 -23.36 2.78
C THR A 117 0.59 -21.92 2.31
N LEU A 118 1.63 -21.43 1.63
CA LEU A 118 1.74 -20.05 1.19
C LEU A 118 1.78 -20.02 -0.33
N TYR A 119 0.79 -19.34 -0.93
CA TYR A 119 0.76 -19.05 -2.36
C TYR A 119 1.06 -17.56 -2.50
N ALA A 120 2.33 -17.25 -2.75
CA ALA A 120 2.82 -15.88 -2.79
C ALA A 120 4.03 -15.76 -3.70
N SER A 121 4.43 -14.52 -4.01
CA SER A 121 5.69 -14.27 -4.68
C SER A 121 6.90 -14.83 -3.90
N GLU A 122 8.02 -15.00 -4.59
CA GLU A 122 9.28 -15.44 -3.99
C GLU A 122 9.70 -14.53 -2.82
N LEU A 123 9.63 -13.21 -3.01
CA LEU A 123 9.95 -12.23 -1.96
C LEU A 123 9.09 -12.37 -0.70
N LEU A 124 7.80 -12.64 -0.85
CA LEU A 124 6.91 -12.86 0.29
C LEU A 124 7.13 -14.22 0.95
N THR A 125 7.53 -15.22 0.17
CA THR A 125 7.91 -16.54 0.67
C THR A 125 9.19 -16.48 1.49
N GLU A 126 10.21 -15.77 1.01
CA GLU A 126 11.45 -15.49 1.73
C GLU A 126 11.16 -14.76 3.04
N LEU A 127 10.37 -13.69 2.99
CA LEU A 127 9.96 -12.94 4.18
C LEU A 127 9.25 -13.85 5.21
N ALA A 128 8.36 -14.74 4.77
CA ALA A 128 7.67 -15.67 5.67
C ALA A 128 8.66 -16.59 6.40
N VAL A 129 9.65 -17.13 5.69
CA VAL A 129 10.72 -17.98 6.27
C VAL A 129 11.59 -17.19 7.24
N GLU A 130 12.01 -15.97 6.88
CA GLU A 130 12.79 -15.08 7.75
C GLU A 130 12.07 -14.78 9.06
N LEU A 131 10.74 -14.64 9.02
CA LEU A 131 9.91 -14.40 10.19
C LEU A 131 9.59 -15.68 10.99
N GLY A 132 10.15 -16.83 10.58
CA GLY A 132 10.02 -18.10 11.29
C GLY A 132 8.73 -18.87 11.00
N LEU A 133 7.99 -18.52 9.94
CA LEU A 133 6.93 -19.38 9.42
C LEU A 133 7.54 -20.62 8.75
N LYS A 134 6.76 -21.69 8.66
CA LYS A 134 7.20 -22.95 8.03
C LYS A 134 6.33 -23.21 6.81
N PRO A 135 6.73 -22.76 5.60
CA PRO A 135 6.03 -23.08 4.38
C PRO A 135 5.97 -24.60 4.14
N CYS A 136 4.78 -25.11 3.83
CA CYS A 136 4.48 -26.53 3.69
C CYS A 136 3.89 -26.83 2.32
N ARG A 137 4.25 -27.99 1.76
CA ARG A 137 3.77 -28.44 0.43
C ARG A 137 2.57 -29.40 0.50
N GLY A 138 2.09 -29.74 1.71
CA GLY A 138 0.90 -30.58 1.88
C GLY A 138 1.13 -32.07 1.64
N GLU A 139 2.37 -32.55 1.78
CA GLU A 139 2.67 -33.99 1.76
C GLU A 139 2.18 -34.66 3.06
N LYS A 140 2.07 -36.00 3.08
CA LYS A 140 1.45 -36.76 4.19
C LYS A 140 2.05 -36.46 5.58
N SER A 141 3.31 -36.05 5.66
CA SER A 141 4.01 -35.67 6.90
C SER A 141 4.05 -34.16 7.16
N ASP A 142 3.50 -33.34 6.26
CA ASP A 142 3.66 -31.88 6.22
C ASP A 142 2.33 -31.15 5.97
N ILE A 143 1.32 -31.51 6.76
CA ILE A 143 -0.03 -30.93 6.66
C ILE A 143 0.00 -29.49 7.20
N PRO A 144 -0.43 -28.49 6.40
CA PRO A 144 -0.52 -27.10 6.83
C PRO A 144 -1.62 -26.91 7.87
N GLN A 145 -1.39 -25.99 8.80
CA GLN A 145 -2.38 -25.55 9.79
C GLN A 145 -3.14 -24.32 9.28
N LEU A 146 -2.59 -23.61 8.30
CA LEU A 146 -3.14 -22.41 7.70
C LEU A 146 -2.79 -22.40 6.21
N ALA A 147 -3.68 -21.87 5.38
CA ALA A 147 -3.37 -21.50 4.01
C ALA A 147 -3.47 -19.98 3.86
N LEU A 148 -2.46 -19.35 3.27
CA LEU A 148 -2.48 -17.94 2.89
C LEU A 148 -2.39 -17.84 1.37
N LEU A 149 -3.40 -17.20 0.78
CA LEU A 149 -3.49 -16.91 -0.64
C LEU A 149 -3.15 -15.45 -0.87
N THR A 150 -2.08 -15.20 -1.59
CA THR A 150 -1.72 -13.89 -2.10
C THR A 150 -1.55 -13.96 -3.61
N ARG A 151 -1.03 -12.90 -4.24
CA ARG A 151 -0.68 -12.95 -5.66
C ARG A 151 0.63 -13.72 -5.85
N ASP A 152 0.52 -14.88 -6.48
CA ASP A 152 1.64 -15.71 -6.91
C ASP A 152 1.77 -15.68 -8.45
N PRO A 153 2.73 -14.93 -9.01
CA PRO A 153 2.97 -14.89 -10.45
C PRO A 153 3.46 -16.22 -11.03
N ALA A 154 4.00 -17.11 -10.21
CA ALA A 154 4.57 -18.40 -10.61
C ALA A 154 3.61 -19.58 -10.37
N PHE A 155 2.36 -19.33 -9.96
CA PHE A 155 1.41 -20.37 -9.54
C PHE A 155 1.25 -21.51 -10.56
N PHE A 156 1.22 -21.18 -11.86
CA PHE A 156 1.05 -22.18 -12.93
C PHE A 156 2.35 -22.82 -13.41
N ASN A 157 3.50 -22.42 -12.84
CA ASN A 157 4.82 -22.91 -13.23
C ASN A 157 5.35 -24.01 -12.30
N ALA A 158 4.54 -24.46 -11.34
CA ALA A 158 4.87 -25.48 -10.34
C ALA A 158 4.47 -26.90 -10.77
#